data_AF-A0AAP0P1G4-F1
#
_entry.id   AF-A0AAP0P1G4-F1
#
_cell.length_a   1.000
_cell.length_b   1.000
_cell.length_c   1.000
_cell.angle_alpha   90.00
_cell.angle_beta   90.00
_cell.angle_gamma   90.00
#
_symmetry.space_group_name_H-M   'P 1'
#
loop_
_entity.id
_entity.type
_entity.pdbx_description
1 polymer ?
#
loop_
_entity_poly.entity_id
_entity_poly.type
_entity_poly.pdbx_seq_one_letter_code
_entity_poly.pdbx_strand_id
1 'polypeptide(L)'
;MGIPEDLVIINQAENPKDPSVITINCPDKTGLGCDLCRIILLFGLSIVKGDVSTDGKWCYLLFWVVGRANPRWDLLKERLVEACPSSCVLASGIFYYRAELQQPRPPDAFLLKFSGFDQKGLLHDVTEVLCELELTIRRVKVSTTPDGKVMDLFFVTDTRELLHTAQRKDDICDRLRSVLGDVMLSCEIEWVSHEVSVSSQRNFFLSPAVMEEMFSLELPNEHSNESSSSNCVSVSMDNALSPSHTVIQVHCQDHKGLLYDTMRTLKDYNIQVSYGRFTVKGGRSCELELFVMQADGKKIFDCSKQKALCSRLRMELFHPLRVAVVTRGPDTELLVANPVDLSGKGRPLVIYDITFALKMLGTCIFSAEIGRHVIGDREWEVYRILLDEGDSLSVSWEKIKTEVMKMLMGWE
;
A
#
# COMPACT_ATOMS: atom_id res chain seq x y z
N MET A 1 1.23 10.95 31.58
CA MET A 1 2.39 11.74 31.10
C MET A 1 2.10 12.12 29.67
N GLY A 2 2.07 13.42 29.36
CA GLY A 2 1.70 13.91 28.03
C GLY A 2 2.62 13.33 26.95
N ILE A 3 2.05 13.05 25.78
CA ILE A 3 2.81 12.77 24.57
C ILE A 3 3.72 13.99 24.33
N PRO A 4 5.04 13.83 24.13
CA PRO A 4 5.88 14.97 23.79
C PRO A 4 5.35 15.61 22.51
N GLU A 5 5.00 16.89 22.55
CA GLU A 5 4.45 17.64 21.41
C GLU A 5 5.39 17.65 20.18
N ASP A 6 6.65 17.28 20.39
CA ASP A 6 7.76 17.32 19.43
C ASP A 6 8.05 16.00 18.70
N LEU A 7 7.28 14.93 18.93
CA LEU A 7 7.59 13.61 18.36
C LEU A 7 7.36 13.55 16.83
N VAL A 8 6.31 14.22 16.35
CA VAL A 8 6.00 14.39 14.93
C VAL A 8 5.65 15.84 14.66
N ILE A 9 6.37 16.47 13.75
CA ILE A 9 6.15 17.86 13.32
C ILE A 9 5.85 17.85 11.83
N ILE A 10 4.76 18.49 11.42
CA ILE A 10 4.35 18.61 10.02
C ILE A 10 4.37 20.09 9.65
N ASN A 11 5.31 20.48 8.79
CA ASN A 11 5.41 21.81 8.22
C ASN A 11 4.78 21.78 6.83
N GLN A 12 3.59 22.34 6.70
CA GLN A 12 2.85 22.38 5.43
C GLN A 12 3.45 23.43 4.51
N ALA A 13 3.56 23.11 3.22
CA ALA A 13 4.01 24.06 2.22
C ALA A 13 2.95 25.15 1.97
N GLU A 14 3.39 26.39 1.80
CA GLU A 14 2.51 27.51 1.44
C GLU A 14 2.00 27.39 0.00
N ASN A 15 2.84 26.88 -0.91
CA ASN A 15 2.48 26.65 -2.30
C ASN A 15 2.15 25.18 -2.56
N PRO A 16 1.11 24.86 -3.35
CA PRO A 16 0.75 23.48 -3.69
C PRO A 16 1.83 22.69 -4.45
N LYS A 17 2.79 23.40 -5.08
CA LYS A 17 3.90 22.80 -5.84
C LYS A 17 5.11 22.48 -4.98
N ASP A 18 5.20 23.08 -3.80
CA ASP A 18 6.31 22.88 -2.88
C ASP A 18 6.02 21.68 -1.98
N PRO A 19 7.03 20.85 -1.64
CA PRO A 19 6.83 19.72 -0.75
C PRO A 19 6.60 20.17 0.68
N SER A 20 5.62 19.56 1.35
CA SER A 20 5.46 19.67 2.81
C SER A 20 6.50 18.78 3.51
N VAL A 21 6.86 19.11 4.75
CA VAL A 21 7.93 18.42 5.47
C VAL A 21 7.41 17.77 6.74
N ILE A 22 7.62 16.46 6.88
CA ILE A 22 7.30 15.67 8.06
C ILE A 22 8.60 15.33 8.77
N THR A 23 8.74 15.78 10.02
CA THR A 23 9.87 15.46 10.90
C THR A 23 9.40 14.52 11.99
N ILE A 24 10.13 13.44 12.22
CA ILE A 24 9.81 12.42 13.23
C ILE A 24 11.05 12.18 14.08
N ASN A 25 10.90 12.35 15.40
CA ASN A 25 11.96 12.13 16.38
C ASN A 25 11.43 11.22 17.49
N CYS A 26 11.75 9.94 17.42
CA CYS A 26 11.18 8.94 18.30
C CYS A 26 12.14 7.77 18.59
N PRO A 27 11.83 6.93 19.59
CA PRO A 27 12.46 5.63 19.75
C PRO A 27 12.51 4.81 18.47
N ASP A 28 13.61 4.11 18.23
CA ASP A 28 13.75 3.23 17.09
C ASP A 28 13.14 1.85 17.36
N LYS A 29 12.60 1.22 16.31
CA LYS A 29 12.23 -0.20 16.28
C LYS A 29 12.48 -0.76 14.89
N THR A 30 12.78 -2.06 14.82
CA THR A 30 12.88 -2.76 13.53
C THR A 30 11.60 -2.59 12.72
N GLY A 31 11.75 -2.15 11.47
CA GLY A 31 10.62 -1.95 10.55
C GLY A 31 9.87 -0.62 10.69
N LEU A 32 10.26 0.28 11.61
CA LEU A 32 9.60 1.58 11.80
C LEU A 32 9.54 2.39 10.50
N GLY A 33 10.65 2.49 9.76
CA GLY A 33 10.69 3.20 8.47
C GLY A 33 9.68 2.68 7.46
N CYS A 34 9.47 1.36 7.39
CA CYS A 34 8.45 0.74 6.56
C CYS A 34 7.03 1.14 7.00
N ASP A 35 6.75 1.04 8.30
CA ASP A 35 5.44 1.40 8.86
C ASP A 35 5.09 2.88 8.61
N LEU A 36 6.05 3.78 8.82
CA LEU A 36 5.88 5.22 8.61
C LEU A 36 5.66 5.57 7.13
N CYS A 37 6.47 4.99 6.23
CA CYS A 37 6.29 5.18 4.78
C CYS A 37 4.91 4.68 4.32
N ARG A 38 4.43 3.56 4.88
CA ARG A 38 3.09 3.04 4.59
C ARG A 38 1.98 3.99 5.04
N ILE A 39 2.12 4.59 6.22
CA ILE A 39 1.15 5.56 6.74
C ILE A 39 1.11 6.80 5.86
N ILE A 40 2.26 7.37 5.50
CA ILE A 40 2.32 8.53 4.58
C ILE A 40 1.59 8.20 3.27
N LEU A 41 1.84 7.01 2.71
CA LEU A 41 1.21 6.54 1.48
C LEU A 41 -0.31 6.32 1.63
N LEU A 42 -0.78 5.85 2.79
CA LEU A 42 -2.20 5.69 3.10
C LEU A 42 -2.97 7.02 3.06
N PHE A 43 -2.30 8.13 3.38
CA PHE A 43 -2.89 9.47 3.28
C PHE A 43 -2.75 10.09 1.88
N GLY A 44 -2.39 9.29 0.87
CA GLY A 44 -2.30 9.74 -0.52
C GLY A 44 -1.10 10.66 -0.78
N LEU A 45 -0.07 10.60 0.07
CA LEU A 45 1.16 11.37 -0.07
C LEU A 45 2.30 10.50 -0.61
N SER A 46 3.09 11.06 -1.51
CA SER A 46 4.31 10.49 -2.06
C SER A 46 5.52 11.21 -1.47
N ILE A 47 6.51 10.44 -1.01
CA ILE A 47 7.79 10.97 -0.51
C ILE A 47 8.65 11.28 -1.73
N VAL A 48 9.17 12.51 -1.83
CA VAL A 48 10.07 12.98 -2.91
C VAL A 48 11.50 13.19 -2.45
N LYS A 49 11.71 13.35 -1.14
CA LYS A 49 13.02 13.35 -0.50
C LYS A 49 12.88 12.79 0.90
N GLY A 50 13.89 12.07 1.36
CA GLY A 50 13.93 11.50 2.70
C GLY A 50 15.34 11.49 3.26
N ASP A 51 15.52 11.93 4.50
CA ASP A 51 16.75 11.75 5.26
C ASP A 51 16.41 10.95 6.53
N VAL A 52 17.15 9.88 6.79
CA VAL A 52 16.94 8.98 7.94
C VAL A 52 18.27 8.81 8.68
N SER A 53 18.23 8.89 10.00
CA SER A 53 19.37 8.63 10.88
C SER A 53 18.88 7.94 12.15
N THR A 54 19.56 6.87 12.58
CA THR A 54 19.28 6.19 13.84
C THR A 54 20.57 5.69 14.49
N ASP A 55 20.60 5.70 15.83
CA ASP A 55 21.64 5.05 16.63
C ASP A 55 21.21 3.63 17.10
N GLY A 56 20.08 3.15 16.60
CA GLY A 56 19.45 1.88 16.99
C GLY A 56 18.60 1.95 18.27
N LYS A 57 18.52 3.12 18.91
CA LYS A 57 17.66 3.39 20.08
C LYS A 57 16.71 4.55 19.82
N TRP A 58 17.19 5.58 19.14
CA TRP A 58 16.47 6.77 18.72
C TRP A 58 16.72 7.01 17.25
N CYS A 59 15.68 7.47 16.58
CA CYS A 59 15.73 7.80 15.17
C CYS A 59 15.22 9.22 14.92
N TYR A 60 15.80 9.83 13.90
CA TYR A 60 15.39 11.11 13.35
C TYR A 60 15.13 10.91 11.86
N LEU A 61 13.88 11.10 11.44
CA LEU A 61 13.44 10.96 10.05
C LEU A 61 12.87 12.29 9.56
N LEU A 62 13.22 12.64 8.32
CA LEU A 62 12.76 13.84 7.65
C LEU A 62 12.26 13.48 6.26
N PHE A 63 10.96 13.66 6.00
CA PHE A 63 10.33 13.34 4.72
C PHE A 63 9.74 14.59 4.07
N TRP A 64 10.12 14.84 2.83
CA TRP A 64 9.46 15.81 1.96
C TRP A 64 8.40 15.09 1.16
N VAL A 65 7.17 15.55 1.26
CA VAL A 65 6.00 14.88 0.70
C VAL A 65 5.19 15.80 -0.20
N VAL A 66 4.65 15.21 -1.27
CA VAL A 66 3.71 15.84 -2.20
C VAL A 66 2.50 14.91 -2.35
N GLY A 67 1.33 15.42 -2.72
CA GLY A 67 0.18 14.53 -2.92
C GLY A 67 -1.13 15.27 -3.16
N ARG A 68 -2.24 14.63 -2.76
CA ARG A 68 -3.61 15.12 -3.02
C ARG A 68 -3.83 16.54 -2.49
N ALA A 69 -4.80 17.23 -3.09
CA ALA A 69 -5.33 18.47 -2.52
C ALA A 69 -5.97 18.17 -1.16
N ASN A 70 -5.53 18.87 -0.10
CA ASN A 70 -6.08 18.83 1.26
C ASN A 70 -6.02 17.47 1.98
N PRO A 71 -4.82 16.91 2.22
CA PRO A 71 -4.69 15.75 3.10
C PRO A 71 -5.08 16.14 4.54
N ARG A 72 -5.63 15.19 5.30
CA ARG A 72 -6.00 15.41 6.71
C ARG A 72 -4.76 15.35 7.60
N TRP A 73 -4.02 16.44 7.64
CA TRP A 73 -2.73 16.55 8.34
C TRP A 73 -2.81 16.20 9.83
N ASP A 74 -3.88 16.60 10.52
CA ASP A 74 -4.04 16.31 11.95
C ASP A 74 -4.15 14.81 12.22
N LEU A 75 -5.00 14.13 11.45
CA LEU A 75 -5.15 12.68 11.56
C LEU A 75 -3.89 11.94 11.11
N LEU A 76 -3.18 12.44 10.09
CA LEU A 76 -1.88 11.88 9.68
C LEU A 76 -0.88 11.97 10.86
N LYS A 77 -0.82 13.13 11.53
CA LYS A 77 0.05 13.31 12.70
C LYS A 77 -0.30 12.30 13.80
N GLU A 78 -1.58 12.13 14.12
CA GLU A 78 -2.03 11.13 15.09
C GLU A 78 -1.57 9.71 14.73
N ARG A 79 -1.74 9.28 13.47
CA ARG A 79 -1.32 7.95 13.01
C ARG A 79 0.19 7.76 13.03
N LEU A 80 0.96 8.77 12.67
CA LEU A 80 2.42 8.72 12.76
C LEU A 80 2.89 8.61 14.22
N VAL A 81 2.26 9.33 15.14
CA VAL A 81 2.54 9.25 16.58
C VAL A 81 2.20 7.86 17.12
N GLU A 82 1.05 7.28 16.77
CA GLU A 82 0.65 5.92 17.17
C GLU A 82 1.63 4.84 16.69
N ALA A 83 2.25 5.03 15.52
CA ALA A 83 3.20 4.08 14.97
C ALA A 83 4.58 4.12 15.67
N CYS A 84 4.89 5.24 16.32
CA CYS A 84 6.15 5.44 17.01
C CYS A 84 6.18 4.67 18.35
N PRO A 85 7.30 4.00 18.70
CA PRO A 85 7.39 3.28 19.97
C PRO A 85 7.35 4.25 21.17
N SER A 86 6.67 3.84 22.23
CA SER A 86 6.59 4.63 23.47
C SER A 86 7.92 4.59 24.25
N SER A 87 8.39 5.74 24.71
CA SER A 87 9.63 5.87 25.51
C SER A 87 9.61 5.07 26.83
N CYS A 88 8.43 4.88 27.43
CA CYS A 88 8.25 4.07 28.64
C CYS A 88 8.57 2.58 28.43
N VAL A 89 8.53 2.09 27.20
CA VAL A 89 8.75 0.67 26.86
C VAL A 89 10.24 0.35 26.66
N LEU A 90 11.06 1.34 26.27
CA LEU A 90 12.51 1.18 26.13
C LEU A 90 13.22 0.97 27.48
N ALA A 91 12.69 1.54 28.57
CA ALA A 91 13.27 1.40 29.91
C ALA A 91 13.24 -0.04 30.44
N SER A 92 12.42 -0.92 29.86
CA SER A 92 12.28 -2.31 30.31
C SER A 92 13.18 -3.31 29.56
N GLY A 93 13.92 -2.91 28.52
CA GLY A 93 14.90 -3.77 27.83
C GLY A 93 14.34 -5.02 27.10
N ILE A 94 13.01 -5.16 26.98
CA ILE A 94 12.36 -6.40 26.51
C ILE A 94 12.23 -6.50 24.97
N PHE A 95 12.56 -5.45 24.20
CA PHE A 95 12.13 -5.40 22.79
C PHE A 95 13.06 -5.98 21.73
N TYR A 96 14.26 -6.49 22.05
CA TYR A 96 15.12 -7.05 21.01
C TYR A 96 14.58 -8.35 20.39
N TYR A 97 13.62 -9.03 21.02
CA TYR A 97 13.06 -10.30 20.54
C TYR A 97 11.59 -10.55 20.93
N ARG A 98 10.73 -9.52 20.92
CA ARG A 98 9.28 -9.79 20.90
C ARG A 98 8.77 -9.68 19.47
N ALA A 99 9.10 -10.70 18.67
CA ALA A 99 8.15 -11.12 17.66
C ALA A 99 6.84 -11.35 18.41
N GLU A 100 5.78 -10.64 18.02
CA GLU A 100 4.42 -10.85 18.50
C GLU A 100 4.03 -12.29 18.12
N LEU A 101 4.42 -13.25 18.95
CA LEU A 101 4.06 -14.67 18.86
C LEU A 101 2.59 -14.91 19.23
N GLN A 102 1.81 -13.85 19.45
CA GLN A 102 0.37 -13.92 19.48
C GLN A 102 -0.09 -13.71 18.05
N GLN A 103 -0.68 -14.73 17.43
CA GLN A 103 -1.45 -14.53 16.21
C GLN A 103 -2.44 -13.39 16.51
N PRO A 104 -2.35 -12.26 15.79
CA PRO A 104 -3.24 -11.14 16.04
C PRO A 104 -4.67 -11.66 15.91
N ARG A 105 -5.52 -11.25 16.86
CA ARG A 105 -6.93 -11.61 16.80
C ARG A 105 -7.44 -11.14 15.42
N PRO A 106 -8.02 -12.02 14.61
CA PRO A 106 -8.56 -11.61 13.31
C PRO A 106 -9.51 -10.42 13.52
N PRO A 107 -9.33 -9.32 12.75
CA PRO A 107 -10.13 -8.12 12.94
C PRO A 107 -11.60 -8.41 12.68
N ASP A 108 -12.47 -7.79 13.46
CA ASP A 108 -13.92 -7.89 13.26
C ASP A 108 -14.29 -7.42 11.85
N ALA A 109 -15.08 -8.25 11.16
CA ALA A 109 -15.59 -7.95 9.84
C ALA A 109 -17.02 -7.41 9.95
N PHE A 110 -17.33 -6.43 9.11
CA PHE A 110 -18.63 -5.79 9.06
C PHE A 110 -19.16 -5.80 7.63
N LEU A 111 -20.48 -5.89 7.49
CA LEU A 111 -21.18 -5.74 6.23
C LEU A 111 -21.79 -4.35 6.20
N LEU A 112 -21.28 -3.50 5.31
CA LEU A 112 -21.88 -2.23 4.96
C LEU A 112 -22.75 -2.45 3.71
N LYS A 113 -24.06 -2.28 3.87
CA LYS A 113 -25.05 -2.31 2.80
C LYS A 113 -25.28 -0.88 2.34
N PHE A 114 -24.97 -0.60 1.09
CA PHE A 114 -25.16 0.71 0.48
C PHE A 114 -26.25 0.62 -0.58
N SER A 115 -27.19 1.58 -0.55
CA SER A 115 -28.20 1.74 -1.59
C SER A 115 -28.17 3.15 -2.14
N GLY A 116 -28.28 3.28 -3.45
CA GLY A 116 -28.29 4.57 -4.13
C GLY A 116 -28.80 4.50 -5.56
N PHE A 117 -28.80 5.63 -6.25
CA PHE A 117 -29.05 5.68 -7.69
C PHE A 117 -27.75 5.40 -8.44
N ASP A 118 -27.80 4.52 -9.44
CA ASP A 118 -26.61 4.17 -10.21
C ASP A 118 -26.10 5.39 -11.00
N GLN A 119 -24.80 5.64 -10.88
CA GLN A 119 -24.11 6.66 -11.66
C GLN A 119 -22.68 6.23 -11.94
N LYS A 120 -22.14 6.72 -13.05
CA LYS A 120 -20.79 6.38 -13.47
C LYS A 120 -19.77 6.75 -12.38
N GLY A 121 -19.09 5.73 -11.85
CA GLY A 121 -18.05 5.91 -10.84
C GLY A 121 -18.53 5.90 -9.39
N LEU A 122 -19.80 5.61 -9.12
CA LEU A 122 -20.35 5.56 -7.76
C LEU A 122 -19.55 4.65 -6.82
N LEU A 123 -19.15 3.47 -7.29
CA LEU A 123 -18.34 2.54 -6.50
C LEU A 123 -17.01 3.19 -6.06
N HIS A 124 -16.38 3.97 -6.94
CA HIS A 124 -15.16 4.68 -6.60
C HIS A 124 -15.43 5.77 -5.56
N ASP A 125 -16.51 6.53 -5.70
CA ASP A 125 -16.86 7.61 -4.76
C ASP A 125 -17.13 7.05 -3.36
N VAL A 126 -17.83 5.92 -3.27
CA VAL A 126 -18.00 5.19 -2.00
C VAL A 126 -16.66 4.68 -1.49
N THR A 127 -15.83 4.06 -2.34
CA THR A 127 -14.50 3.55 -1.98
C THR A 127 -13.58 4.64 -1.45
N GLU A 128 -13.63 5.84 -2.04
CA GLU A 128 -12.90 7.03 -1.59
C GLU A 128 -13.26 7.38 -0.16
N VAL A 129 -14.56 7.52 0.13
CA VAL A 129 -15.05 7.83 1.48
C VAL A 129 -14.65 6.73 2.49
N LEU A 130 -14.78 5.45 2.11
CA LEU A 130 -14.39 4.34 3.00
C LEU A 130 -12.88 4.36 3.30
N CYS A 131 -12.04 4.60 2.29
CA CYS A 131 -10.58 4.73 2.44
C CYS A 131 -10.22 5.95 3.30
N GLU A 132 -10.87 7.09 3.10
CA GLU A 132 -10.72 8.25 3.97
C GLU A 132 -11.13 7.91 5.41
N LEU A 133 -12.17 7.13 5.61
CA LEU A 133 -12.56 6.71 6.95
C LEU A 133 -11.65 5.61 7.52
N GLU A 134 -10.56 5.23 6.85
CA GLU A 134 -9.61 4.19 7.26
C GLU A 134 -10.26 2.80 7.37
N LEU A 135 -11.32 2.56 6.60
CA LEU A 135 -11.93 1.25 6.42
C LEU A 135 -11.19 0.51 5.30
N THR A 136 -10.92 -0.77 5.54
CA THR A 136 -10.33 -1.65 4.53
C THR A 136 -11.44 -2.51 3.94
N ILE A 137 -11.62 -2.42 2.62
CA ILE A 137 -12.55 -3.28 1.87
C ILE A 137 -11.87 -4.65 1.71
N ARG A 138 -12.61 -5.72 2.01
CA ARG A 138 -12.19 -7.11 1.79
C ARG A 138 -12.90 -7.72 0.59
N ARG A 139 -14.16 -7.34 0.40
CA ARG A 139 -14.97 -7.77 -0.73
C ARG A 139 -16.06 -6.74 -0.99
N VAL A 140 -16.40 -6.53 -2.24
CA VAL A 140 -17.60 -5.80 -2.64
C VAL A 140 -18.35 -6.59 -3.71
N LYS A 141 -19.66 -6.70 -3.52
CA LYS A 141 -20.58 -7.16 -4.57
C LYS A 141 -21.41 -5.97 -5.00
N VAL A 142 -21.37 -5.66 -6.29
CA VAL A 142 -22.18 -4.61 -6.89
C VAL A 142 -23.41 -5.26 -7.50
N SER A 143 -24.56 -4.63 -7.37
CA SER A 143 -25.80 -5.14 -7.98
C SER A 143 -26.68 -3.98 -8.37
N THR A 144 -26.85 -3.78 -9.68
CA THR A 144 -27.78 -2.79 -10.22
C THR A 144 -29.12 -3.45 -10.51
N THR A 145 -30.18 -2.83 -10.03
CA THR A 145 -31.57 -3.23 -10.23
C THR A 145 -32.13 -2.65 -11.53
N PRO A 146 -33.14 -3.27 -12.16
CA PRO A 146 -33.72 -2.76 -13.42
C PRO A 146 -34.31 -1.35 -13.33
N ASP A 147 -34.67 -0.87 -12.14
CA ASP A 147 -35.13 0.50 -11.90
C ASP A 147 -33.99 1.52 -11.70
N GLY A 148 -32.75 1.13 -11.96
CA GLY A 148 -31.58 2.02 -11.95
C GLY A 148 -31.02 2.32 -10.56
N LYS A 149 -31.38 1.52 -9.54
CA LYS A 149 -30.80 1.61 -8.19
C LYS A 149 -29.68 0.58 -8.01
N VAL A 150 -28.69 0.92 -7.21
CA VAL A 150 -27.64 0.00 -6.77
C VAL A 150 -27.92 -0.53 -5.37
N MET A 151 -27.50 -1.76 -5.12
CA MET A 151 -27.45 -2.41 -3.81
C MET A 151 -26.08 -3.05 -3.65
N ASP A 152 -25.14 -2.28 -3.09
CA ASP A 152 -23.75 -2.69 -2.96
C ASP A 152 -23.49 -3.23 -1.56
N LEU A 153 -22.80 -4.37 -1.50
CA LEU A 153 -22.49 -5.08 -0.26
C LEU A 153 -20.98 -5.06 -0.03
N PHE A 154 -20.53 -4.17 0.84
CA PHE A 154 -19.13 -4.02 1.22
C PHE A 154 -18.82 -4.82 2.49
N PHE A 155 -17.93 -5.79 2.38
CA PHE A 155 -17.34 -6.47 3.53
C PHE A 155 -16.10 -5.68 3.93
N VAL A 156 -16.12 -5.04 5.09
CA VAL A 156 -15.08 -4.12 5.54
C VAL A 156 -14.52 -4.51 6.91
N THR A 157 -13.28 -4.09 7.17
CA THR A 157 -12.64 -4.11 8.49
C THR A 157 -12.23 -2.69 8.86
N ASP A 158 -12.36 -2.31 10.13
CA ASP A 158 -12.01 -0.97 10.60
C ASP A 158 -10.61 -0.94 11.19
N THR A 159 -9.71 -0.15 10.59
CA THR A 159 -8.34 0.02 11.10
C THR A 159 -8.32 0.64 12.48
N ARG A 160 -9.37 1.39 12.85
CA ARG A 160 -9.52 1.99 14.18
C ARG A 160 -10.05 1.02 15.22
N GLU A 161 -10.56 -0.14 14.80
CA GLU A 161 -11.24 -1.12 15.67
C GLU A 161 -12.45 -0.55 16.44
N LEU A 162 -13.08 0.53 15.94
CA LEU A 162 -14.19 1.23 16.61
C LEU A 162 -15.56 0.97 15.98
N LEU A 163 -15.62 0.24 14.85
CA LEU A 163 -16.86 0.03 14.08
C LEU A 163 -17.94 -0.79 14.80
N HIS A 164 -17.59 -1.40 15.94
CA HIS A 164 -18.56 -2.00 16.85
C HIS A 164 -19.42 -0.96 17.59
N THR A 165 -18.97 0.30 17.68
CA THR A 165 -19.69 1.40 18.35
C THR A 165 -20.74 2.05 17.43
N ALA A 166 -21.85 2.50 18.01
CA ALA A 166 -22.90 3.22 17.26
C ALA A 166 -22.37 4.53 16.66
N GLN A 167 -21.63 5.31 17.46
CA GLN A 167 -21.05 6.59 17.02
C GLN A 167 -20.19 6.43 15.76
N ARG A 168 -19.31 5.42 15.71
CA ARG A 168 -18.47 5.17 14.54
C ARG A 168 -19.29 4.83 13.30
N LYS A 169 -20.39 4.08 13.45
CA LYS A 169 -21.29 3.74 12.35
C LYS A 169 -22.04 4.97 11.85
N ASP A 170 -22.55 5.79 12.76
CA ASP A 170 -23.25 7.03 12.42
C ASP A 170 -22.33 8.01 11.69
N ASP A 171 -21.10 8.21 12.18
CA ASP A 171 -20.07 9.04 11.54
C ASP A 171 -19.79 8.60 10.09
N ILE A 172 -19.76 7.28 9.83
CA ILE A 172 -19.54 6.74 8.48
C ILE A 172 -20.74 7.03 7.59
N CYS A 173 -21.94 6.74 8.06
CA CYS A 173 -23.18 6.98 7.32
C CYS A 173 -23.37 8.46 7.00
N ASP A 174 -23.11 9.35 7.96
CA ASP A 174 -23.20 10.80 7.80
C ASP A 174 -22.16 11.32 6.82
N ARG A 175 -20.93 10.78 6.87
CA ARG A 175 -19.90 11.16 5.90
C ARG A 175 -20.26 10.71 4.49
N LEU A 176 -20.73 9.48 4.30
CA LEU A 176 -21.21 8.99 3.00
C LEU A 176 -22.34 9.87 2.47
N ARG A 177 -23.32 10.20 3.32
CA ARG A 177 -24.43 11.09 2.93
C ARG A 177 -23.96 12.50 2.58
N SER A 178 -22.98 13.04 3.31
CA SER A 178 -22.45 14.39 3.03
C SER A 178 -21.72 14.49 1.69
N VAL A 179 -21.07 13.40 1.24
CA VAL A 179 -20.29 13.36 0.00
C VAL A 179 -21.18 12.97 -1.19
N LEU A 180 -22.07 12.00 -1.00
CA LEU A 180 -22.90 11.45 -2.08
C LEU A 180 -24.25 12.17 -2.24
N GLY A 181 -24.68 12.93 -1.24
CA GLY A 181 -25.93 13.71 -1.28
C GLY A 181 -27.15 12.85 -1.61
N ASP A 182 -27.97 13.35 -2.53
CA ASP A 182 -29.22 12.72 -2.95
C ASP A 182 -29.04 11.39 -3.72
N VAL A 183 -27.81 11.05 -4.11
CA VAL A 183 -27.51 9.76 -4.74
C VAL A 183 -27.68 8.62 -3.75
N MET A 184 -27.38 8.84 -2.47
CA MET A 184 -27.46 7.82 -1.43
C MET A 184 -28.89 7.71 -0.87
N LEU A 185 -29.47 6.52 -0.95
CA LEU A 185 -30.79 6.20 -0.40
C LEU A 185 -30.68 5.65 1.03
N SER A 186 -29.77 4.70 1.26
CA SER A 186 -29.55 4.12 2.59
C SER A 186 -28.13 3.59 2.76
N CYS A 187 -27.68 3.54 4.02
CA CYS A 187 -26.43 2.89 4.42
C CYS A 187 -26.67 2.21 5.77
N GLU A 188 -26.42 0.91 5.84
CA GLU A 188 -26.60 0.09 7.04
C GLU A 188 -25.32 -0.70 7.32
N ILE A 189 -24.90 -0.77 8.59
CA ILE A 189 -23.65 -1.45 8.98
C ILE A 189 -23.95 -2.52 10.04
N GLU A 190 -23.78 -3.77 9.64
CA GLU A 190 -24.01 -4.96 10.46
C GLU A 190 -22.70 -5.66 10.80
N TRP A 191 -22.60 -6.20 12.01
CA TRP A 191 -21.48 -7.07 12.38
C TRP A 191 -21.66 -8.44 11.71
N VAL A 192 -20.58 -8.97 11.15
CA VAL A 192 -20.59 -10.27 10.48
C VAL A 192 -19.83 -11.26 11.34
N SER A 193 -20.49 -12.36 11.72
CA SER A 193 -19.87 -13.37 12.57
C SER A 193 -18.66 -14.01 11.91
N HIS A 194 -17.76 -14.51 12.76
CA HIS A 194 -16.49 -15.09 12.35
C HIS A 194 -16.61 -16.28 11.38
N GLU A 195 -17.75 -16.98 11.38
CA GLU A 195 -18.00 -18.13 10.48
C GLU A 195 -18.36 -17.67 9.06
N VAL A 196 -19.07 -16.54 8.93
CA VAL A 196 -19.39 -15.90 7.66
C VAL A 196 -18.16 -15.15 7.12
N SER A 197 -17.33 -14.58 8.01
CA SER A 197 -16.07 -13.95 7.63
C SER A 197 -15.06 -14.96 7.05
N VAL A 198 -14.91 -16.14 7.67
CA VAL A 198 -14.01 -17.22 7.19
C VAL A 198 -14.49 -17.86 5.88
N SER A 199 -15.81 -18.05 5.70
CA SER A 199 -16.36 -18.53 4.41
C SER A 199 -16.26 -17.48 3.30
N SER A 200 -16.26 -16.18 3.64
CA SER A 200 -15.96 -15.08 2.71
C SER A 200 -14.47 -14.86 2.44
N GLN A 201 -13.59 -15.42 3.28
CA GLN A 201 -12.12 -15.45 3.12
C GLN A 201 -11.64 -16.68 2.35
N ARG A 202 -12.53 -17.50 1.76
CA ARG A 202 -12.09 -18.57 0.85
C ARG A 202 -11.40 -17.91 -0.34
N ASN A 203 -10.07 -17.96 -0.34
CA ASN A 203 -9.23 -17.51 -1.44
C ASN A 203 -9.79 -18.08 -2.75
N PHE A 204 -10.04 -17.20 -3.72
CA PHE A 204 -10.49 -17.62 -5.04
C PHE A 204 -9.37 -18.40 -5.74
N PHE A 205 -9.71 -19.36 -6.59
CA PHE A 205 -8.67 -20.12 -7.28
C PHE A 205 -8.03 -19.29 -8.41
N LEU A 206 -6.73 -19.04 -8.30
CA LEU A 206 -5.88 -18.57 -9.39
C LEU A 206 -5.52 -19.76 -10.28
N SER A 207 -5.72 -19.64 -11.59
CA SER A 207 -5.33 -20.71 -12.52
C SER A 207 -3.80 -20.76 -12.66
N PRO A 208 -3.20 -21.92 -13.01
CA PRO A 208 -1.76 -22.02 -13.21
C PRO A 208 -1.21 -21.00 -14.23
N ALA A 209 -1.93 -20.76 -15.33
CA ALA A 209 -1.53 -19.79 -16.35
C ALA A 209 -1.43 -18.35 -15.81
N VAL A 210 -2.40 -17.93 -14.99
CA VAL A 210 -2.39 -16.63 -14.30
C VAL A 210 -1.22 -16.56 -13.32
N MET A 211 -0.96 -17.66 -12.62
CA MET A 211 0.11 -17.72 -11.64
C MET A 211 1.49 -17.58 -12.32
N GLU A 212 1.70 -18.25 -13.45
CA GLU A 212 2.91 -18.08 -14.23
C GLU A 212 3.03 -16.66 -14.79
N GLU A 213 1.97 -16.07 -15.37
CA GLU A 213 2.05 -14.71 -15.93
C GLU A 213 2.38 -13.66 -14.85
N MET A 214 1.72 -13.72 -13.69
CA MET A 214 1.87 -12.69 -12.66
C MET A 214 3.11 -12.90 -11.77
N PHE A 215 3.53 -14.14 -11.53
CA PHE A 215 4.53 -14.46 -10.50
C PHE A 215 5.80 -15.13 -11.03
N SER A 216 5.96 -15.28 -12.35
CA SER A 216 7.24 -15.73 -12.91
C SER A 216 8.36 -14.77 -12.51
N LEU A 217 9.42 -15.34 -11.92
CA LEU A 217 10.60 -14.62 -11.44
C LEU A 217 11.57 -14.31 -12.59
N GLU A 218 11.08 -13.79 -13.71
CA GLU A 218 11.96 -13.34 -14.77
C GLU A 218 12.64 -12.04 -14.32
N LEU A 219 13.88 -12.18 -13.86
CA LEU A 219 14.79 -11.04 -13.77
C LEU A 219 14.92 -10.46 -15.18
N PRO A 220 14.87 -9.11 -15.35
CA PRO A 220 15.21 -8.52 -16.63
C PRO A 220 16.61 -9.01 -17.02
N ASN A 221 16.70 -9.74 -18.14
CA ASN A 221 17.98 -10.16 -18.69
C ASN A 221 18.81 -8.91 -18.98
N GLU A 222 20.08 -8.87 -18.57
CA GLU A 222 21.03 -7.79 -18.93
C GLU A 222 21.33 -7.72 -20.44
N HIS A 223 20.60 -8.47 -21.28
CA HIS A 223 20.91 -8.72 -22.69
C HIS A 223 19.75 -8.50 -23.68
N SER A 224 18.62 -7.90 -23.30
CA SER A 224 17.64 -7.45 -24.28
C SER A 224 18.02 -6.07 -24.84
N ASN A 225 18.72 -6.08 -25.98
CA ASN A 225 18.78 -4.95 -26.90
C ASN A 225 17.40 -4.74 -27.55
N GLU A 226 16.44 -4.22 -26.79
CA GLU A 226 15.19 -3.71 -27.35
C GLU A 226 14.98 -2.26 -26.94
N SER A 227 14.88 -1.42 -27.96
CA SER A 227 14.81 0.03 -27.94
C SER A 227 13.46 0.55 -27.43
N SER A 228 13.15 0.29 -26.16
CA SER A 228 12.08 0.97 -25.41
C SER A 228 12.69 1.64 -24.19
N SER A 229 12.46 2.94 -24.03
CA SER A 229 13.10 3.77 -23.01
C SER A 229 12.89 3.30 -21.57
N SER A 230 13.89 2.61 -21.01
CA SER A 230 14.49 2.81 -19.68
C SER A 230 13.62 2.71 -18.41
N ASN A 231 13.18 1.49 -18.06
CA ASN A 231 12.84 1.13 -16.66
C ASN A 231 13.99 0.33 -16.00
N CYS A 232 15.21 0.86 -16.04
CA CYS A 232 16.36 0.16 -15.46
C CYS A 232 16.41 0.40 -13.94
N VAL A 233 16.30 -0.69 -13.16
CA VAL A 233 16.56 -0.67 -11.71
C VAL A 233 17.98 -1.15 -11.47
N SER A 234 18.86 -0.22 -11.11
CA SER A 234 20.21 -0.52 -10.65
C SER A 234 20.22 -0.62 -9.12
N VAL A 235 20.80 -1.69 -8.60
CA VAL A 235 21.07 -1.88 -7.17
C VAL A 235 22.52 -2.31 -7.04
N SER A 236 23.30 -1.61 -6.22
CA SER A 236 24.68 -1.98 -5.90
C SER A 236 24.88 -2.04 -4.38
N MET A 237 25.88 -2.79 -3.95
CA MET A 237 26.29 -2.90 -2.56
C MET A 237 27.79 -2.68 -2.45
N ASP A 238 28.19 -1.80 -1.54
CA ASP A 238 29.60 -1.46 -1.32
C ASP A 238 29.97 -1.55 0.18
N ASN A 239 31.00 -2.34 0.46
CA ASN A 239 31.58 -2.48 1.80
C ASN A 239 32.84 -1.62 2.00
N ALA A 240 33.31 -0.86 1.02
CA ALA A 240 34.46 0.04 1.15
C ALA A 240 34.06 1.45 1.62
N LEU A 241 32.83 1.91 1.28
CA LEU A 241 32.36 3.28 1.55
C LEU A 241 32.09 3.59 3.03
N SER A 242 32.01 2.57 3.89
CA SER A 242 31.84 2.75 5.33
C SER A 242 32.65 1.71 6.11
N PRO A 243 33.35 2.08 7.19
CA PRO A 243 34.07 1.10 8.01
C PRO A 243 33.12 0.10 8.70
N SER A 244 31.89 0.51 9.01
CA SER A 244 30.94 -0.27 9.84
C SER A 244 29.67 -0.72 9.13
N HIS A 245 29.32 -0.14 7.97
CA HIS A 245 28.07 -0.46 7.26
C HIS A 245 28.33 -1.04 5.87
N THR A 246 27.37 -1.81 5.37
CA THR A 246 27.22 -2.06 3.93
C THR A 246 26.41 -0.93 3.34
N VAL A 247 26.88 -0.29 2.28
CA VAL A 247 26.14 0.78 1.60
C VAL A 247 25.37 0.17 0.45
N ILE A 248 24.04 0.31 0.46
CA ILE A 248 23.16 -0.04 -0.66
C ILE A 248 22.87 1.23 -1.44
N GLN A 249 23.13 1.22 -2.75
CA GLN A 249 22.74 2.31 -3.65
C GLN A 249 21.72 1.78 -4.66
N VAL A 250 20.65 2.52 -4.84
CA VAL A 250 19.56 2.19 -5.78
C VAL A 250 19.34 3.38 -6.70
N HIS A 251 19.30 3.10 -8.00
CA HIS A 251 18.92 4.06 -9.04
C HIS A 251 17.80 3.46 -9.88
N CYS A 252 16.68 4.15 -9.98
CA CYS A 252 15.50 3.65 -10.70
C CYS A 252 14.56 4.79 -11.11
N GLN A 253 13.53 4.46 -11.89
CA GLN A 253 12.43 5.37 -12.13
C GLN A 253 11.57 5.46 -10.85
N ASP A 254 11.21 6.67 -10.47
CA ASP A 254 10.34 6.93 -9.34
C ASP A 254 8.92 6.43 -9.59
N HIS A 255 8.29 5.93 -8.52
CA HIS A 255 6.91 5.52 -8.50
C HIS A 255 6.31 5.78 -7.12
N LYS A 256 4.99 5.96 -7.09
CA LYS A 256 4.21 6.12 -5.86
C LYS A 256 4.55 4.97 -4.91
N GLY A 257 5.08 5.27 -3.73
CA GLY A 257 5.43 4.26 -2.73
C GLY A 257 6.83 3.64 -2.82
N LEU A 258 7.73 4.14 -3.67
CA LEU A 258 9.08 3.56 -3.86
C LEU A 258 9.87 3.34 -2.56
N LEU A 259 9.86 4.33 -1.66
CA LEU A 259 10.54 4.21 -0.36
C LEU A 259 9.89 3.15 0.54
N TYR A 260 8.56 3.01 0.49
CA TYR A 260 7.86 1.93 1.20
C TYR A 260 8.27 0.56 0.64
N ASP A 261 8.27 0.38 -0.67
CA ASP A 261 8.62 -0.91 -1.29
C ASP A 261 10.06 -1.33 -0.96
N THR A 262 10.99 -0.37 -0.94
CA THR A 262 12.37 -0.61 -0.49
C THR A 262 12.41 -0.99 0.98
N MET A 263 11.82 -0.17 1.86
CA MET A 263 11.89 -0.38 3.32
C MET A 263 11.18 -1.68 3.74
N ARG A 264 10.09 -2.06 3.07
CA ARG A 264 9.44 -3.37 3.23
C ARG A 264 10.40 -4.49 2.91
N THR A 265 11.06 -4.43 1.75
CA THR A 265 12.02 -5.47 1.34
C THR A 265 13.15 -5.62 2.35
N LEU A 266 13.68 -4.52 2.89
CA LEU A 266 14.71 -4.56 3.93
C LEU A 266 14.18 -5.12 5.26
N LYS A 267 12.95 -4.76 5.65
CA LYS A 267 12.25 -5.30 6.83
C LYS A 267 12.09 -6.82 6.73
N ASP A 268 11.65 -7.33 5.58
CA ASP A 268 11.42 -8.76 5.35
C ASP A 268 12.73 -9.57 5.43
N TYR A 269 13.87 -8.96 5.09
CA TYR A 269 15.21 -9.56 5.19
C TYR A 269 15.92 -9.26 6.52
N ASN A 270 15.25 -8.63 7.49
CA ASN A 270 15.78 -8.22 8.79
C ASN A 270 17.09 -7.40 8.67
N ILE A 271 17.11 -6.48 7.71
CA ILE A 271 18.21 -5.53 7.48
C ILE A 271 17.88 -4.22 8.17
N GLN A 272 18.80 -3.74 9.00
CA GLN A 272 18.68 -2.50 9.75
C GLN A 272 19.29 -1.35 8.93
N VAL A 273 18.57 -0.22 8.86
CA VAL A 273 19.04 1.00 8.20
C VAL A 273 19.52 1.96 9.29
N SER A 274 20.80 2.31 9.28
CA SER A 274 21.38 3.28 10.22
C SER A 274 21.30 4.71 9.68
N TYR A 275 21.57 4.88 8.39
CA TYR A 275 21.45 6.15 7.69
C TYR A 275 20.84 5.93 6.32
N GLY A 276 20.04 6.89 5.85
CA GLY A 276 19.45 6.81 4.54
C GLY A 276 19.24 8.19 3.92
N ARG A 277 19.48 8.30 2.62
CA ARG A 277 19.11 9.45 1.81
C ARG A 277 18.35 9.00 0.58
N PHE A 278 17.18 9.55 0.39
CA PHE A 278 16.29 9.34 -0.73
C PHE A 278 16.07 10.68 -1.44
N THR A 279 16.17 10.71 -2.77
CA THR A 279 15.88 11.93 -3.54
C THR A 279 15.34 11.58 -4.92
N VAL A 280 14.22 12.19 -5.28
CA VAL A 280 13.69 12.20 -6.64
C VAL A 280 14.24 13.43 -7.38
N LYS A 281 15.01 13.18 -8.44
CA LYS A 281 15.55 14.18 -9.37
C LYS A 281 14.56 14.46 -10.50
N GLY A 282 14.82 15.50 -11.28
CA GLY A 282 14.01 15.84 -12.46
C GLY A 282 13.90 14.66 -13.43
N GLY A 283 12.72 14.49 -14.06
CA GLY A 283 12.46 13.40 -15.00
C GLY A 283 12.14 12.03 -14.35
N ARG A 284 11.60 12.02 -13.12
CA ARG A 284 11.27 10.80 -12.34
C ARG A 284 12.48 9.88 -12.10
N SER A 285 13.71 10.41 -12.10
CA SER A 285 14.88 9.61 -11.73
C SER A 285 15.04 9.65 -10.21
N CYS A 286 15.09 8.50 -9.56
CA CYS A 286 15.27 8.38 -8.12
C CYS A 286 16.67 7.86 -7.79
N GLU A 287 17.27 8.42 -6.73
CA GLU A 287 18.46 7.90 -6.08
C GLU A 287 18.19 7.64 -4.60
N LEU A 288 18.61 6.46 -4.14
CA LEU A 288 18.50 6.05 -2.75
C LEU A 288 19.83 5.46 -2.30
N GLU A 289 20.38 5.99 -1.21
CA GLU A 289 21.60 5.51 -0.58
C GLU A 289 21.32 5.16 0.87
N LEU A 290 21.57 3.91 1.26
CA LEU A 290 21.28 3.38 2.59
C LEU A 290 22.53 2.75 3.20
N PHE A 291 22.87 3.16 4.42
CA PHE A 291 23.90 2.54 5.24
C PHE A 291 23.22 1.50 6.12
N VAL A 292 23.49 0.22 5.85
CA VAL A 292 22.78 -0.89 6.47
C VAL A 292 23.69 -1.85 7.22
N MET A 293 23.08 -2.56 8.15
CA MET A 293 23.67 -3.68 8.90
C MET A 293 22.70 -4.86 8.93
N GLN A 294 23.25 -6.07 9.10
CA GLN A 294 22.46 -7.22 9.50
C GLN A 294 22.01 -7.07 10.96
N ALA A 295 21.03 -7.87 11.38
CA ALA A 295 20.54 -7.87 12.77
C ALA A 295 21.61 -8.19 13.83
N ASP A 296 22.75 -8.78 13.47
CA ASP A 296 23.89 -8.99 14.37
C ASP A 296 24.81 -7.76 14.49
N GLY A 297 24.42 -6.62 13.90
CA GLY A 297 25.17 -5.38 13.90
C GLY A 297 26.39 -5.39 12.97
N LYS A 298 26.51 -6.38 12.08
CA LYS A 298 27.63 -6.48 11.13
C LYS A 298 27.22 -6.16 9.71
N LYS A 299 28.22 -5.83 8.91
CA LYS A 299 28.10 -5.69 7.46
C LYS A 299 27.68 -7.01 6.82
N ILE A 300 27.06 -6.91 5.64
CA ILE A 300 26.76 -8.06 4.80
C ILE A 300 28.03 -8.40 4.01
N PHE A 301 28.82 -9.37 4.48
CA PHE A 301 30.02 -9.86 3.77
C PHE A 301 29.74 -11.04 2.85
N ASP A 302 28.68 -11.80 3.15
CA ASP A 302 28.32 -12.97 2.37
C ASP A 302 27.81 -12.55 0.97
N CYS A 303 28.56 -12.95 -0.06
CA CYS A 303 28.27 -12.61 -1.45
C CYS A 303 26.94 -13.18 -1.93
N SER A 304 26.53 -14.36 -1.43
CA SER A 304 25.25 -14.98 -1.77
C SER A 304 24.09 -14.18 -1.17
N LYS A 305 24.22 -13.71 0.08
CA LYS A 305 23.23 -12.82 0.71
C LYS A 305 23.13 -11.47 0.00
N GLN A 306 24.28 -10.87 -0.37
CA GLN A 306 24.30 -9.63 -1.14
C GLN A 306 23.56 -9.81 -2.48
N LYS A 307 23.91 -10.85 -3.25
CA LYS A 307 23.26 -11.15 -4.53
C LYS A 307 21.77 -11.41 -4.37
N ALA A 308 21.36 -12.17 -3.36
CA ALA A 308 19.95 -12.45 -3.09
C ALA A 308 19.17 -11.18 -2.76
N LEU A 309 19.70 -10.31 -1.88
CA LEU A 309 19.06 -9.05 -1.51
C LEU A 309 19.05 -8.04 -2.68
N CYS A 310 20.13 -7.94 -3.46
CA CYS A 310 20.17 -7.11 -4.67
C CYS A 310 19.13 -7.57 -5.70
N SER A 311 19.09 -8.87 -6.00
CA SER A 311 18.12 -9.48 -6.92
C SER A 311 16.69 -9.20 -6.44
N ARG A 312 16.47 -9.33 -5.13
CA ARG A 312 15.19 -9.06 -4.52
C ARG A 312 14.77 -7.60 -4.67
N LEU A 313 15.62 -6.65 -4.28
CA LEU A 313 15.33 -5.21 -4.42
C LEU A 313 15.05 -4.84 -5.88
N ARG A 314 15.82 -5.36 -6.83
CA ARG A 314 15.55 -5.14 -8.27
C ARG A 314 14.16 -5.60 -8.67
N MET A 315 13.77 -6.80 -8.27
CA MET A 315 12.48 -7.37 -8.60
C MET A 315 11.30 -6.60 -8.00
N GLU A 316 11.42 -6.20 -6.73
CA GLU A 316 10.37 -5.46 -6.00
C GLU A 316 10.20 -4.03 -6.51
N LEU A 317 11.29 -3.41 -6.99
CA LEU A 317 11.24 -2.04 -7.50
C LEU A 317 10.93 -1.99 -9.00
N PHE A 318 11.27 -3.02 -9.77
CA PHE A 318 10.94 -3.09 -11.19
C PHE A 318 9.45 -3.34 -11.40
N HIS A 319 8.85 -4.16 -10.53
CA HIS A 319 7.42 -4.39 -10.50
C HIS A 319 6.98 -4.44 -9.02
N PRO A 320 6.57 -3.31 -8.41
CA PRO A 320 6.08 -3.32 -7.03
C PRO A 320 4.68 -3.93 -6.93
N LEU A 321 3.92 -3.89 -8.02
CA LEU A 321 2.59 -4.48 -8.16
C LEU A 321 2.55 -5.28 -9.46
N ARG A 322 1.80 -6.39 -9.49
CA ARG A 322 1.58 -7.18 -10.71
C ARG A 322 0.16 -6.93 -11.20
N VAL A 323 -0.01 -6.63 -12.48
CA VAL A 323 -1.33 -6.39 -13.09
C VAL A 323 -1.49 -7.32 -14.27
N ALA A 324 -2.61 -8.05 -14.32
CA ALA A 324 -2.99 -8.91 -15.43
C ALA A 324 -4.48 -8.70 -15.73
N VAL A 325 -4.86 -8.89 -16.99
CA VAL A 325 -6.26 -8.92 -17.42
C VAL A 325 -6.48 -10.25 -18.09
N VAL A 326 -7.43 -11.03 -17.58
CA VAL A 326 -7.69 -12.40 -18.04
C VAL A 326 -9.14 -12.59 -18.41
N THR A 327 -9.38 -13.39 -19.44
CA THR A 327 -10.72 -13.79 -19.85
C THR A 327 -11.02 -15.21 -19.37
N ARG A 328 -12.21 -15.39 -18.79
CA ARG A 328 -12.73 -16.68 -18.34
C ARG A 328 -14.11 -16.90 -18.97
N GLY A 329 -14.12 -17.34 -20.22
CA GLY A 329 -15.38 -17.47 -20.98
C GLY A 329 -15.92 -16.08 -21.36
N PRO A 330 -17.15 -15.71 -20.99
CA PRO A 330 -17.71 -14.38 -21.26
C PRO A 330 -17.27 -13.31 -20.25
N ASP A 331 -16.51 -13.68 -19.21
CA ASP A 331 -16.14 -12.78 -18.14
C ASP A 331 -14.70 -12.27 -18.32
N THR A 332 -14.50 -10.94 -18.25
CA THR A 332 -13.17 -10.31 -18.13
C THR A 332 -12.88 -9.97 -16.67
N GLU A 333 -11.72 -10.43 -16.19
CA GLU A 333 -11.23 -10.16 -14.85
C GLU A 333 -9.94 -9.34 -14.89
N LEU A 334 -9.90 -8.25 -14.14
CA LEU A 334 -8.66 -7.54 -13.81
C LEU A 334 -8.12 -8.10 -12.49
N LEU A 335 -6.85 -8.52 -12.52
CA LEU A 335 -6.11 -9.02 -11.37
C LEU A 335 -4.98 -8.05 -11.03
N VAL A 336 -4.91 -7.65 -9.76
CA VAL A 336 -3.79 -6.88 -9.23
C VAL A 336 -3.22 -7.59 -8.01
N ALA A 337 -1.95 -7.96 -8.04
CA ALA A 337 -1.27 -8.58 -6.90
C ALA A 337 -0.39 -7.55 -6.18
N ASN A 338 -0.64 -7.39 -4.89
CA ASN A 338 0.03 -6.49 -3.96
C ASN A 338 0.85 -7.31 -2.96
N PRO A 339 2.19 -7.23 -2.97
CA PRO A 339 3.01 -7.97 -2.02
C PRO A 339 2.77 -7.43 -0.61
N VAL A 340 2.63 -8.33 0.37
CA VAL A 340 2.48 -7.94 1.77
C VAL A 340 3.77 -8.15 2.55
N ASP A 341 3.99 -7.34 3.57
CA ASP A 341 5.09 -7.52 4.50
C ASP A 341 4.83 -8.69 5.47
N LEU A 342 5.83 -9.03 6.29
CA LEU A 342 5.69 -10.08 7.31
C LEU A 342 4.58 -9.83 8.36
N SER A 343 4.05 -8.60 8.46
CA SER A 343 2.89 -8.27 9.30
C SER A 343 1.55 -8.38 8.55
N GLY A 344 1.58 -8.87 7.31
CA GLY A 344 0.42 -9.01 6.43
C GLY A 344 -0.10 -7.68 5.90
N LYS A 345 0.71 -6.61 5.90
CA LYS A 345 0.33 -5.29 5.37
C LYS A 345 0.96 -5.10 4.00
N GLY A 346 0.10 -4.95 2.99
CA GLY A 346 0.52 -4.56 1.64
C GLY A 346 0.56 -3.05 1.47
N ARG A 347 0.78 -2.61 0.24
CA ARG A 347 0.62 -1.21 -0.14
C ARG A 347 -0.83 -0.73 0.10
N PRO A 348 -1.06 0.43 0.72
CA PRO A 348 -2.42 0.95 0.93
C PRO A 348 -3.01 1.53 -0.36
N LEU A 349 -4.32 1.77 -0.35
CA LEU A 349 -5.07 2.45 -1.42
C LEU A 349 -5.07 1.75 -2.80
N VAL A 350 -4.68 0.48 -2.89
CA VAL A 350 -4.68 -0.26 -4.17
C VAL A 350 -6.09 -0.34 -4.77
N ILE A 351 -7.12 -0.67 -3.97
CA ILE A 351 -8.52 -0.66 -4.46
C ILE A 351 -9.00 0.74 -4.87
N TYR A 352 -8.53 1.79 -4.18
CA TYR A 352 -8.84 3.17 -4.56
C TYR A 352 -8.28 3.45 -5.96
N ASP A 353 -7.00 3.17 -6.17
CA ASP A 353 -6.32 3.44 -7.44
C ASP A 353 -6.95 2.63 -8.59
N ILE A 354 -7.31 1.36 -8.34
CA ILE A 354 -8.01 0.50 -9.31
C ILE A 354 -9.38 1.08 -9.68
N THR A 355 -10.22 1.37 -8.68
CA THR A 355 -11.58 1.88 -8.92
C THR A 355 -11.56 3.25 -9.59
N PHE A 356 -10.57 4.10 -9.27
CA PHE A 356 -10.39 5.40 -9.90
C PHE A 356 -9.98 5.27 -11.37
N ALA A 357 -9.00 4.41 -11.67
CA ALA A 357 -8.58 4.14 -13.04
C ALA A 357 -9.75 3.64 -13.91
N LEU A 358 -10.54 2.70 -13.38
CA LEU A 358 -11.70 2.15 -14.08
C LEU A 358 -12.81 3.20 -14.25
N LYS A 359 -13.04 4.08 -13.25
CA LYS A 359 -13.94 5.24 -13.38
C LYS A 359 -13.51 6.16 -14.52
N MET A 360 -12.21 6.47 -14.63
CA MET A 360 -11.65 7.32 -15.67
C MET A 360 -11.76 6.70 -17.07
N LEU A 361 -11.58 5.37 -17.17
CA LEU A 361 -11.81 4.61 -18.40
C LEU A 361 -13.30 4.47 -18.74
N GLY A 362 -14.18 4.65 -17.76
CA GLY A 362 -15.60 4.38 -17.87
C GLY A 362 -15.94 2.90 -17.96
N THR A 363 -15.11 2.06 -17.36
CA THR A 363 -15.33 0.62 -17.24
C THR A 363 -16.08 0.34 -15.94
N CYS A 364 -17.20 -0.37 -16.04
CA CYS A 364 -18.02 -0.75 -14.89
C CYS A 364 -17.44 -1.95 -14.15
N ILE A 365 -17.65 -2.00 -12.83
CA ILE A 365 -17.18 -3.07 -11.95
C ILE A 365 -18.40 -3.82 -11.45
N PHE A 366 -18.47 -5.12 -11.73
CA PHE A 366 -19.56 -5.98 -11.28
C PHE A 366 -19.30 -6.51 -9.86
N SER A 367 -18.05 -6.88 -9.56
CA SER A 367 -17.66 -7.29 -8.21
C SER A 367 -16.15 -7.13 -8.03
N ALA A 368 -15.73 -7.00 -6.78
CA ALA A 368 -14.31 -7.05 -6.43
C ALA A 368 -14.09 -7.88 -5.17
N GLU A 369 -13.15 -8.79 -5.23
CA GLU A 369 -12.77 -9.67 -4.13
C GLU A 369 -11.28 -9.50 -3.83
N ILE A 370 -10.92 -9.42 -2.55
CA ILE A 370 -9.53 -9.27 -2.11
C ILE A 370 -9.16 -10.52 -1.31
N GLY A 371 -8.31 -11.35 -1.91
CA GLY A 371 -7.86 -12.63 -1.36
C GLY A 371 -6.41 -12.58 -0.90
N ARG A 372 -6.02 -13.46 0.04
CA ARG A 372 -4.62 -13.59 0.51
C ARG A 372 -4.01 -14.86 -0.03
N HIS A 373 -3.01 -14.75 -0.89
CA HIS A 373 -2.40 -15.88 -1.58
C HIS A 373 -0.96 -16.06 -1.14
N VAL A 374 -0.60 -17.28 -0.72
CA VAL A 374 0.80 -17.64 -0.53
C VAL A 374 1.30 -18.28 -1.83
N ILE A 375 2.28 -17.64 -2.46
CA ILE A 375 2.87 -18.06 -3.73
C ILE A 375 4.38 -18.09 -3.54
N GLY A 376 4.96 -19.30 -3.58
CA GLY A 376 6.34 -19.53 -3.19
C GLY A 376 6.54 -19.25 -1.69
N ASP A 377 7.47 -18.37 -1.36
CA ASP A 377 7.81 -17.94 0.01
C ASP A 377 7.11 -16.63 0.42
N ARG A 378 6.12 -16.17 -0.35
CA ARG A 378 5.51 -14.83 -0.22
C ARG A 378 4.02 -14.88 -0.04
N GLU A 379 3.51 -14.00 0.80
CA GLU A 379 2.10 -13.67 0.87
C GLU A 379 1.80 -12.47 -0.04
N TRP A 380 0.66 -12.53 -0.71
CA TRP A 380 0.16 -11.51 -1.63
C TRP A 380 -1.30 -11.21 -1.30
N GLU A 381 -1.66 -9.94 -1.34
CA GLU A 381 -3.03 -9.50 -1.39
C GLU A 381 -3.41 -9.34 -2.87
N VAL A 382 -4.31 -10.21 -3.35
CA VAL A 382 -4.73 -10.23 -4.76
C VAL A 382 -6.13 -9.66 -4.88
N TYR A 383 -6.24 -8.60 -5.65
CA TYR A 383 -7.47 -7.92 -6.00
C TYR A 383 -7.99 -8.55 -7.30
N ARG A 384 -9.14 -9.19 -7.23
CA ARG A 384 -9.84 -9.75 -8.39
C ARG A 384 -11.09 -8.92 -8.65
N ILE A 385 -11.07 -8.19 -9.76
CA ILE A 385 -12.14 -7.31 -10.18
C ILE A 385 -12.83 -7.92 -11.40
N LEU A 386 -14.10 -8.28 -11.26
CA LEU A 386 -14.92 -8.68 -12.39
C LEU A 386 -15.45 -7.42 -13.08
N LEU A 387 -15.09 -7.25 -14.35
CA LEU A 387 -15.53 -6.12 -15.15
C LEU A 387 -16.86 -6.45 -15.81
N ASP A 388 -17.76 -5.47 -15.87
CA ASP A 388 -19.01 -5.61 -16.63
C ASP A 388 -18.73 -5.32 -18.11
N GLU A 389 -18.94 -6.33 -18.96
CA GLU A 389 -18.61 -6.24 -20.40
C GLU A 389 -19.64 -5.46 -21.22
N GLY A 390 -20.90 -5.33 -20.76
CA GLY A 390 -21.98 -4.66 -21.50
C GLY A 390 -22.08 -5.04 -23.00
N ASP A 391 -22.87 -4.29 -23.78
CA ASP A 391 -22.99 -4.51 -25.25
C ASP A 391 -21.81 -3.96 -26.07
N SER A 392 -20.77 -3.38 -25.44
CA SER A 392 -19.57 -2.94 -26.15
C SER A 392 -18.39 -2.65 -25.21
N LEU A 393 -17.42 -3.56 -25.16
CA LEU A 393 -16.06 -3.22 -24.74
C LEU A 393 -15.48 -2.19 -25.72
N SER A 394 -15.68 -0.89 -25.46
CA SER A 394 -15.04 0.18 -26.22
C SER A 394 -13.53 0.31 -25.92
N VAL A 395 -13.05 -0.32 -24.84
CA VAL A 395 -11.69 -0.20 -24.32
C VAL A 395 -10.96 -1.55 -24.41
N SER A 396 -9.77 -1.58 -25.00
CA SER A 396 -8.94 -2.79 -25.08
C SER A 396 -8.36 -3.18 -23.72
N TRP A 397 -8.14 -4.48 -23.49
CA TRP A 397 -7.53 -4.99 -22.25
C TRP A 397 -6.15 -4.40 -21.97
N GLU A 398 -5.34 -4.16 -23.01
CA GLU A 398 -4.04 -3.50 -22.88
C GLU A 398 -4.16 -2.06 -22.36
N LYS A 399 -5.21 -1.34 -22.78
CA LYS A 399 -5.48 0.01 -22.27
C LYS A 399 -5.91 -0.03 -20.80
N ILE A 400 -6.76 -0.99 -20.42
CA ILE A 400 -7.15 -1.18 -19.01
C ILE A 400 -5.90 -1.48 -18.15
N LYS A 401 -5.10 -2.47 -18.56
CA LYS A 401 -3.86 -2.85 -17.87
C LYS A 401 -2.91 -1.67 -17.71
N THR A 402 -2.70 -0.90 -18.79
CA THR A 402 -1.79 0.25 -18.81
C THR A 402 -2.27 1.38 -17.90
N GLU A 403 -3.53 1.78 -17.98
CA GLU A 403 -4.05 2.90 -17.20
C GLU A 403 -4.20 2.55 -15.71
N VAL A 404 -4.58 1.31 -15.39
CA VAL A 404 -4.55 0.81 -14.01
C VAL A 404 -3.12 0.81 -13.47
N MET A 405 -2.15 0.32 -14.24
CA MET A 405 -0.74 0.33 -13.85
C MET A 405 -0.25 1.75 -13.62
N LYS A 406 -0.52 2.70 -14.53
CA LYS A 406 -0.15 4.11 -14.35
C LYS A 406 -0.71 4.69 -13.07
N MET A 407 -2.00 4.46 -12.78
CA MET A 407 -2.63 4.96 -11.57
C MET A 407 -1.99 4.38 -10.30
N LEU A 408 -1.76 3.07 -10.30
CA LEU A 408 -1.06 2.37 -9.22
C LEU A 408 0.38 2.86 -9.05
N MET A 409 1.07 3.21 -10.12
CA MET A 409 2.45 3.70 -10.06
C MET A 409 2.55 5.21 -9.82
N GLY A 410 1.43 5.94 -9.83
CA GLY A 410 1.42 7.41 -9.76
C GLY A 410 2.05 8.06 -10.97
N TRP A 411 1.94 7.42 -12.13
CA TRP A 411 2.42 7.93 -13.41
C TRP A 411 1.29 8.65 -14.15
N GLU A 412 1.60 9.82 -14.70
CA GLU A 412 0.74 10.54 -15.67
C GLU A 412 0.68 9.83 -17.03
#